data_AF-A0A357ARQ6-F1
#
_entry.id   AF-A0A357ARQ6-F1
#
_cell.length_a   1.000
_cell.length_b   1.000
_cell.length_c   1.000
_cell.angle_alpha   90.00
_cell.angle_beta   90.00
_cell.angle_gamma   90.00
#
_symmetry.space_group_name_H-M   'P 1'
#
loop_
_entity.id
_entity.type
_entity.pdbx_description
1 polymer ?
#
loop_
_entity_poly.entity_id
_entity_poly.type
_entity_poly.pdbx_seq_one_letter_code
_entity_poly.pdbx_strand_id
1 'polypeptide(L)'
;MEELMNKNIKNIISKSAAAVALAAMLVTGEAGYCNANDFGITRAEIITVKAAESFDYVVSNVNEYVNVRAEASTSSAIIGKLKKNSYGKILSRGEKWTKIESGEVVGYVSNKYLLFDEDAIAKLTSLKKYKAIVNASKVNVRKGTGTDTEKVGTVDKGSRFNLIASKSTEEWICVRGKVNGKTVTAYIYAKYVDKVIELAVAEAVGTGNTENAAVTGEKVTDAQESTETTKTEEETKTEEENKTETKAETKEETKTETKEETKTETKAEGKKDDGVPERTTRAAVTLSDEDIIKLATIVYMESNSESYEGQLAVANVVINRLVSGIWGDTLDDVLYAPNQFAGAKTNIPKYKNKINESNIKAAKEAAAGNNNIGDYMYFRTVRGANLASYKKYYILGNHVFH
;
A
#
# COMPACT_ATOMS: atom_id res chain seq x y z
N MET A 1 -19.67 11.35 -40.73
CA MET A 1 -19.59 9.90 -40.48
C MET A 1 -18.83 9.57 -39.19
N GLU A 2 -17.79 10.33 -38.83
CA GLU A 2 -16.97 10.09 -37.62
C GLU A 2 -17.78 9.91 -36.33
N GLU A 3 -18.86 10.66 -36.13
CA GLU A 3 -19.69 10.56 -34.91
C GLU A 3 -20.33 9.16 -34.71
N LEU A 4 -20.73 8.50 -35.80
CA LEU A 4 -21.20 7.11 -35.80
C LEU A 4 -20.03 6.13 -35.62
N MET A 5 -18.86 6.46 -36.16
CA MET A 5 -17.64 5.66 -36.00
C MET A 5 -17.16 5.69 -34.53
N ASN A 6 -17.18 6.85 -33.88
CA ASN A 6 -16.86 7.03 -32.46
C ASN A 6 -17.88 6.32 -31.55
N LYS A 7 -19.18 6.36 -31.88
CA LYS A 7 -20.20 5.53 -31.20
C LYS A 7 -19.92 4.04 -31.33
N ASN A 8 -19.49 3.56 -32.50
CA ASN A 8 -19.14 2.16 -32.70
C ASN A 8 -17.83 1.77 -32.00
N ILE A 9 -16.80 2.63 -31.96
CA ILE A 9 -15.55 2.37 -31.21
C ILE A 9 -15.84 2.19 -29.71
N LYS A 10 -16.66 3.08 -29.12
CA LYS A 10 -17.14 2.94 -27.73
C LYS A 10 -17.96 1.66 -27.49
N ASN A 11 -18.54 1.06 -28.54
CA ASN A 11 -19.32 -0.17 -28.50
C ASN A 11 -18.51 -1.44 -28.88
N ILE A 12 -17.23 -1.28 -29.25
CA ILE A 12 -16.26 -2.37 -29.49
C ILE A 12 -15.41 -2.57 -28.23
N ILE A 13 -15.00 -1.47 -27.58
CA ILE A 13 -14.31 -1.49 -26.27
C ILE A 13 -15.15 -2.21 -25.20
N SER A 14 -16.48 -2.12 -25.27
CA SER A 14 -17.41 -2.64 -24.27
C SER A 14 -17.62 -4.18 -24.27
N LYS A 15 -16.89 -4.97 -25.09
CA LYS A 15 -17.28 -6.38 -25.35
C LYS A 15 -16.21 -7.48 -25.28
N SER A 16 -14.93 -7.22 -25.00
CA SER A 16 -14.02 -8.31 -24.58
C SER A 16 -12.80 -7.87 -23.79
N ALA A 17 -12.45 -8.63 -22.75
CA ALA A 17 -11.22 -8.43 -21.96
C ALA A 17 -9.92 -8.64 -22.79
N ALA A 18 -10.00 -9.32 -23.93
CA ALA A 18 -8.87 -9.56 -24.82
C ALA A 18 -8.29 -8.26 -25.41
N ALA A 19 -9.12 -7.25 -25.69
CA ALA A 19 -8.66 -5.96 -26.20
C ALA A 19 -7.83 -5.18 -25.15
N VAL A 20 -8.21 -5.28 -23.88
CA VAL A 20 -7.50 -4.62 -22.76
C VAL A 20 -6.14 -5.28 -22.53
N ALA A 21 -6.05 -6.61 -22.62
CA ALA A 21 -4.78 -7.32 -22.55
C ALA A 21 -3.81 -6.94 -23.69
N LEU A 22 -4.33 -6.79 -24.92
CA LEU A 22 -3.51 -6.39 -26.08
C LEU A 22 -3.02 -4.93 -25.96
N ALA A 23 -3.87 -4.02 -25.50
CA ALA A 23 -3.49 -2.63 -25.23
C ALA A 23 -2.44 -2.50 -24.11
N ALA A 24 -2.52 -3.33 -23.08
CA ALA A 24 -1.51 -3.37 -22.00
C ALA A 24 -0.15 -3.90 -22.49
N MET A 25 -0.14 -4.93 -23.35
CA MET A 25 1.10 -5.50 -23.93
C MET A 25 1.88 -4.47 -24.77
N LEU A 26 1.19 -3.62 -25.53
CA LEU A 26 1.81 -2.61 -26.38
C LEU A 26 2.53 -1.48 -25.61
N VAL A 27 2.27 -1.32 -24.31
CA VAL A 27 2.91 -0.29 -23.47
C VAL A 27 4.17 -0.82 -22.77
N THR A 28 4.33 -2.14 -22.62
CA THR A 28 5.46 -2.74 -21.87
C THR A 28 6.74 -2.98 -22.67
N GLY A 29 6.76 -2.71 -23.98
CA GLY A 29 8.00 -2.62 -24.76
C GLY A 29 8.70 -3.94 -25.09
N GLU A 30 7.99 -5.07 -25.15
CA GLU A 30 8.50 -6.33 -25.71
C GLU A 30 7.90 -6.56 -27.11
N ALA A 31 8.78 -6.75 -28.11
CA ALA A 31 8.53 -6.64 -29.55
C ALA A 31 8.19 -5.21 -30.05
N GLY A 32 8.55 -4.90 -31.30
CA GLY A 32 8.43 -3.56 -31.89
C GLY A 32 7.10 -3.30 -32.60
N TYR A 33 6.90 -2.04 -33.01
CA TYR A 33 5.73 -1.47 -33.71
C TYR A 33 4.45 -1.25 -32.89
N CYS A 34 4.41 -0.18 -32.08
CA CYS A 34 3.75 1.09 -32.45
C CYS A 34 3.96 2.17 -31.37
N ASN A 35 3.78 3.45 -31.71
CA ASN A 35 3.80 4.54 -30.71
C ASN A 35 2.34 4.88 -30.32
N ALA A 36 2.05 5.05 -29.02
CA ALA A 36 0.70 5.38 -28.55
C ALA A 36 0.15 6.69 -29.15
N ASN A 37 1.04 7.62 -29.54
CA ASN A 37 0.68 8.87 -30.20
C ASN A 37 0.02 8.66 -31.58
N ASP A 38 0.29 7.54 -32.28
CA ASP A 38 -0.26 7.27 -33.62
C ASP A 38 -1.77 6.98 -33.60
N PHE A 39 -2.34 6.68 -32.42
CA PHE A 39 -3.77 6.41 -32.22
C PHE A 39 -4.54 7.57 -31.56
N GLY A 40 -3.87 8.69 -31.28
CA GLY A 40 -4.50 9.90 -30.71
C GLY A 40 -5.00 9.78 -29.26
N ILE A 41 -4.77 8.64 -28.59
CA ILE A 41 -5.22 8.41 -27.21
C ILE A 41 -4.38 9.23 -26.23
N THR A 42 -5.00 10.16 -25.52
CA THR A 42 -4.29 11.06 -24.60
C THR A 42 -3.93 10.37 -23.28
N ARG A 43 -2.92 10.89 -22.59
CA ARG A 43 -2.56 10.48 -21.22
C ARG A 43 -3.73 10.67 -20.24
N ALA A 44 -4.62 11.63 -20.50
CA ALA A 44 -5.85 11.82 -19.72
C ALA A 44 -6.84 10.66 -19.94
N GLU A 45 -7.07 10.23 -21.17
CA GLU A 45 -7.94 9.08 -21.47
C GLU A 45 -7.38 7.78 -20.93
N ILE A 46 -6.05 7.58 -20.92
CA ILE A 46 -5.41 6.44 -20.25
C ILE A 46 -5.69 6.47 -18.73
N ILE A 47 -5.65 7.65 -18.10
CA ILE A 47 -6.02 7.83 -16.68
C ILE A 47 -7.53 7.61 -16.48
N THR A 48 -8.39 7.97 -17.44
CA THR A 48 -9.85 7.75 -17.38
C THR A 48 -10.23 6.28 -17.57
N VAL A 49 -9.52 5.52 -18.41
CA VAL A 49 -9.66 4.06 -18.51
C VAL A 49 -9.10 3.39 -17.25
N LYS A 50 -8.08 3.98 -16.61
CA LYS A 50 -7.61 3.64 -15.26
C LYS A 50 -8.50 4.22 -14.15
N ALA A 51 -9.82 4.29 -14.38
CA ALA A 51 -10.78 4.46 -13.30
C ALA A 51 -10.65 3.27 -12.34
N ALA A 52 -10.08 3.50 -11.16
CA ALA A 52 -9.96 2.49 -10.13
C ALA A 52 -11.35 1.94 -9.76
N GLU A 53 -11.45 0.63 -9.51
CA GLU A 53 -12.69 0.00 -9.05
C GLU A 53 -13.23 0.76 -7.83
N SER A 54 -14.34 1.49 -8.00
CA SER A 54 -14.89 2.34 -6.96
C SER A 54 -15.33 1.50 -5.78
N PHE A 55 -14.69 1.69 -4.62
CA PHE A 55 -14.98 0.90 -3.45
C PHE A 55 -16.25 1.41 -2.76
N ASP A 56 -17.17 0.49 -2.47
CA ASP A 56 -18.49 0.80 -1.87
C ASP A 56 -18.40 1.33 -0.43
N TYR A 57 -17.23 1.38 0.19
CA TYR A 57 -17.06 1.69 1.60
C TYR A 57 -15.97 2.73 1.86
N VAL A 58 -16.19 3.56 2.87
CA VAL A 58 -15.20 4.47 3.46
C VAL A 58 -14.71 3.94 4.81
N VAL A 59 -13.51 4.36 5.21
CA VAL A 59 -12.98 4.15 6.58
C VAL A 59 -12.61 5.49 7.20
N SER A 60 -12.99 5.72 8.45
CA SER A 60 -12.70 6.97 9.17
C SER A 60 -11.18 7.17 9.38
N ASN A 61 -10.66 8.35 9.04
CA ASN A 61 -9.29 8.78 9.34
C ASN A 61 -9.28 9.85 10.45
N VAL A 62 -9.40 9.42 11.70
CA VAL A 62 -9.51 10.29 12.88
C VAL A 62 -8.77 9.71 14.08
N ASN A 63 -8.47 10.55 15.08
CA ASN A 63 -7.87 10.13 16.34
C ASN A 63 -8.89 9.55 17.34
N GLU A 64 -10.13 10.02 17.33
CA GLU A 64 -11.19 9.54 18.24
C GLU A 64 -12.50 9.25 17.49
N TYR A 65 -13.15 10.26 16.90
CA TYR A 65 -14.34 10.12 16.06
C TYR A 65 -14.52 11.31 15.09
N VAL A 66 -15.41 11.14 14.11
CA VAL A 66 -16.04 12.23 13.34
C VAL A 66 -17.55 12.16 13.51
N ASN A 67 -18.22 13.31 13.53
CA ASN A 67 -19.67 13.40 13.60
C ASN A 67 -20.33 13.02 12.26
N VAL A 68 -21.35 12.18 12.31
CA VAL A 68 -22.30 11.94 11.21
C VAL A 68 -23.47 12.90 11.41
N ARG A 69 -23.82 13.65 10.35
CA ARG A 69 -24.85 14.71 10.40
C ARG A 69 -26.04 14.41 9.51
N ALA A 70 -27.18 15.02 9.80
CA ALA A 70 -28.39 14.88 8.99
C ALA A 70 -28.19 15.39 7.54
N GLU A 71 -27.43 16.47 7.37
CA GLU A 71 -27.15 17.11 6.08
C GLU A 71 -25.66 17.43 5.90
N ALA A 72 -25.28 17.82 4.68
CA ALA A 72 -23.92 18.18 4.26
C ALA A 72 -23.46 19.57 4.77
N SER A 73 -23.65 19.88 6.06
CA SER A 73 -23.27 21.16 6.67
C SER A 73 -22.69 20.99 8.08
N THR A 74 -21.73 21.85 8.46
CA THR A 74 -21.18 21.92 9.82
C THR A 74 -22.17 22.45 10.87
N SER A 75 -23.26 23.09 10.44
CA SER A 75 -24.36 23.53 11.32
C SER A 75 -25.47 22.48 11.49
N SER A 76 -25.54 21.46 10.62
CA SER A 76 -26.63 20.46 10.64
C SER A 76 -26.54 19.52 11.85
N ALA A 77 -27.69 19.00 12.30
CA ALA A 77 -27.82 18.17 13.49
C ALA A 77 -26.89 16.94 13.44
N ILE A 78 -26.28 16.59 14.58
CA ILE A 78 -25.42 15.41 14.73
C ILE A 78 -26.30 14.21 15.11
N ILE A 79 -26.33 13.20 14.25
CA ILE A 79 -27.16 11.99 14.40
C ILE A 79 -26.34 10.73 14.71
N GLY A 80 -25.01 10.79 14.58
CA GLY A 80 -24.13 9.70 14.96
C GLY A 80 -22.66 10.09 15.11
N LYS A 81 -21.85 9.15 15.60
CA LYS A 81 -20.39 9.28 15.74
C LYS A 81 -19.69 8.09 15.07
N LEU A 82 -18.92 8.37 14.02
CA LEU A 82 -18.08 7.40 13.34
C LEU A 82 -16.69 7.41 14.00
N LYS A 83 -16.44 6.47 14.93
CA LYS A 83 -15.19 6.37 15.70
C LYS A 83 -13.99 5.98 14.84
N LYS A 84 -12.77 6.23 15.32
CA LYS A 84 -11.50 5.83 14.69
C LYS A 84 -11.54 4.37 14.24
N ASN A 85 -11.10 4.11 13.00
CA ASN A 85 -11.19 2.82 12.33
C ASN A 85 -12.62 2.24 12.27
N SER A 86 -13.66 3.08 12.16
CA SER A 86 -15.01 2.63 11.78
C SER A 86 -15.22 2.75 10.28
N TYR A 87 -16.21 2.06 9.73
CA TYR A 87 -16.53 2.07 8.31
C TYR A 87 -17.98 2.44 8.04
N GLY A 88 -18.26 2.89 6.82
CA GLY A 88 -19.62 3.11 6.32
C GLY A 88 -19.68 2.77 4.84
N LYS A 89 -20.82 2.24 4.40
CA LYS A 89 -21.13 2.07 2.97
C LYS A 89 -21.50 3.42 2.38
N ILE A 90 -21.03 3.69 1.17
CA ILE A 90 -21.28 4.93 0.44
C ILE A 90 -22.68 4.86 -0.18
N LEU A 91 -23.49 5.90 0.05
CA LEU A 91 -24.78 6.09 -0.64
C LEU A 91 -24.71 7.18 -1.71
N SER A 92 -23.88 8.22 -1.49
CA SER A 92 -23.59 9.26 -2.48
C SER A 92 -22.30 9.99 -2.11
N ARG A 93 -21.41 10.20 -3.09
CA ARG A 93 -20.18 11.00 -2.95
C ARG A 93 -20.44 12.41 -3.47
N GLY A 94 -20.23 13.43 -2.63
CA GLY A 94 -20.11 14.83 -3.05
C GLY A 94 -18.70 15.36 -2.79
N GLU A 95 -18.39 16.57 -3.24
CA GLU A 95 -17.03 17.15 -3.20
C GLU A 95 -16.45 17.28 -1.77
N LYS A 96 -17.26 17.82 -0.85
CA LYS A 96 -16.84 18.18 0.53
C LYS A 96 -17.42 17.22 1.59
N TRP A 97 -18.47 16.48 1.23
CA TRP A 97 -19.22 15.56 2.09
C TRP A 97 -19.67 14.31 1.32
N THR A 98 -19.69 13.17 2.00
CA THR A 98 -20.21 11.89 1.50
C THR A 98 -21.36 11.43 2.39
N LYS A 99 -22.48 11.03 1.77
CA LYS A 99 -23.59 10.36 2.47
C LYS A 99 -23.26 8.88 2.63
N ILE A 100 -23.31 8.38 3.87
CA ILE A 100 -22.99 7.02 4.24
C ILE A 100 -24.15 6.33 4.97
N GLU A 101 -24.14 5.00 4.90
CA GLU A 101 -24.90 4.04 5.70
C GLU A 101 -23.90 3.32 6.62
N SER A 102 -24.03 3.45 7.93
CA SER A 102 -23.10 2.87 8.90
C SER A 102 -23.86 2.36 10.13
N GLY A 103 -24.15 1.06 10.14
CA GLY A 103 -25.08 0.49 11.11
C GLY A 103 -26.48 1.04 10.87
N GLU A 104 -27.11 1.53 11.93
CA GLU A 104 -28.44 2.18 11.86
C GLU A 104 -28.35 3.66 11.44
N VAL A 105 -27.15 4.25 11.38
CA VAL A 105 -26.96 5.68 11.08
C VAL A 105 -26.80 5.90 9.57
N VAL A 106 -27.73 6.66 8.98
CA VAL A 106 -27.64 7.15 7.60
C VAL A 106 -27.50 8.67 7.60
N GLY A 107 -26.38 9.20 7.10
CA GLY A 107 -26.10 10.64 7.14
C GLY A 107 -24.80 11.04 6.46
N TYR A 108 -24.43 12.31 6.60
CA TYR A 108 -23.28 12.92 5.92
C TYR A 108 -22.06 13.03 6.84
N VAL A 109 -20.89 12.72 6.29
CA VAL A 109 -19.57 12.92 6.93
C VAL A 109 -18.68 13.69 5.97
N SER A 110 -17.87 14.62 6.48
CA SER A 110 -16.98 15.42 5.63
C SER A 110 -15.79 14.58 5.13
N ASN A 111 -15.49 14.71 3.84
CA ASN A 111 -14.49 13.89 3.14
C ASN A 111 -13.08 14.00 3.75
N LYS A 112 -12.76 15.12 4.40
CA LYS A 112 -11.50 15.34 5.15
C LYS A 112 -11.19 14.24 6.18
N TYR A 113 -12.21 13.54 6.67
CA TYR A 113 -12.11 12.52 7.72
C TYR A 113 -12.39 11.10 7.22
N LEU A 114 -12.43 10.90 5.90
CA LEU A 114 -12.73 9.62 5.25
C LEU A 114 -11.59 9.20 4.33
N LEU A 115 -11.24 7.91 4.38
CA LEU A 115 -10.48 7.23 3.34
C LEU A 115 -11.46 6.61 2.35
N PHE A 116 -11.12 6.66 1.07
CA PHE A 116 -11.88 6.09 -0.05
C PHE A 116 -11.03 5.05 -0.79
N ASP A 117 -11.66 4.21 -1.59
CA ASP A 117 -11.01 3.40 -2.64
C ASP A 117 -9.72 2.70 -2.18
N GLU A 118 -8.58 2.98 -2.82
CA GLU A 118 -7.28 2.36 -2.47
C GLU A 118 -6.83 2.63 -1.03
N ASP A 119 -7.08 3.82 -0.48
CA ASP A 119 -6.73 4.16 0.91
C ASP A 119 -7.61 3.42 1.93
N ALA A 120 -8.92 3.32 1.65
CA ALA A 120 -9.85 2.54 2.46
C ALA A 120 -9.46 1.05 2.45
N ILE A 121 -9.11 0.53 1.28
CA ILE A 121 -8.59 -0.83 1.09
C ILE A 121 -7.27 -1.03 1.85
N ALA A 122 -6.32 -0.10 1.76
CA ALA A 122 -5.04 -0.16 2.46
C ALA A 122 -5.24 -0.13 3.99
N LYS A 123 -6.18 0.68 4.49
CA LYS A 123 -6.56 0.73 5.91
C LYS A 123 -7.21 -0.57 6.38
N LEU A 124 -8.15 -1.12 5.62
CA LEU A 124 -8.77 -2.42 5.92
C LEU A 124 -7.75 -3.57 5.89
N THR A 125 -6.78 -3.52 4.98
CA THR A 125 -5.74 -4.55 4.82
C THR A 125 -4.73 -4.49 5.97
N SER A 126 -4.22 -3.30 6.31
CA SER A 126 -3.29 -3.10 7.43
C SER A 126 -3.91 -3.44 8.80
N LEU A 127 -5.18 -3.08 9.02
CA LEU A 127 -5.95 -3.51 10.19
C LEU A 127 -6.35 -5.00 10.16
N LYS A 128 -6.08 -5.70 9.04
CA LYS A 128 -6.50 -7.09 8.76
C LYS A 128 -8.01 -7.30 8.86
N LYS A 129 -8.81 -6.25 8.66
CA LYS A 129 -10.27 -6.28 8.79
C LYS A 129 -11.02 -6.40 7.47
N TYR A 130 -10.34 -6.35 6.32
CA TYR A 130 -10.91 -6.95 5.11
C TYR A 130 -10.77 -8.48 5.18
N LYS A 131 -11.89 -9.20 5.15
CA LYS A 131 -11.93 -10.66 5.17
C LYS A 131 -12.50 -11.24 3.88
N ALA A 132 -11.98 -12.40 3.53
CA ALA A 132 -12.57 -13.35 2.61
C ALA A 132 -13.08 -14.54 3.43
N ILE A 133 -14.37 -14.86 3.32
CA ILE A 133 -15.01 -16.02 3.97
C ILE A 133 -15.45 -17.00 2.90
N VAL A 134 -15.03 -18.26 2.99
CA VAL A 134 -15.41 -19.29 2.02
C VAL A 134 -16.89 -19.68 2.19
N ASN A 135 -17.72 -19.47 1.18
CA ASN A 135 -19.17 -19.67 1.26
C ASN A 135 -19.65 -21.04 0.72
N ALA A 136 -18.84 -21.71 -0.10
CA ALA A 136 -19.10 -23.02 -0.68
C ALA A 136 -18.46 -24.15 0.14
N SER A 137 -19.04 -25.36 0.08
CA SER A 137 -18.70 -26.49 0.97
C SER A 137 -17.21 -26.83 1.02
N LYS A 138 -16.54 -26.87 -0.14
CA LYS A 138 -15.09 -27.08 -0.28
C LYS A 138 -14.58 -26.42 -1.55
N VAL A 139 -13.46 -25.71 -1.47
CA VAL A 139 -12.90 -24.90 -2.57
C VAL A 139 -11.40 -25.16 -2.72
N ASN A 140 -10.90 -25.13 -3.97
CA ASN A 140 -9.46 -25.21 -4.25
C ASN A 140 -8.80 -23.83 -4.04
N VAL A 141 -7.68 -23.81 -3.33
CA VAL A 141 -6.82 -22.62 -3.20
C VAL A 141 -5.62 -22.77 -4.13
N ARG A 142 -5.25 -21.71 -4.86
CA ARG A 142 -4.27 -21.78 -5.97
C ARG A 142 -3.18 -20.72 -5.90
N LYS A 143 -2.04 -20.96 -6.57
CA LYS A 143 -0.93 -19.99 -6.63
C LYS A 143 -1.18 -18.79 -7.55
N GLY A 144 -2.16 -18.85 -8.46
CA GLY A 144 -2.47 -17.76 -9.39
C GLY A 144 -3.95 -17.69 -9.77
N THR A 145 -4.25 -16.73 -10.65
CA THR A 145 -5.59 -16.40 -11.14
C THR A 145 -5.98 -17.28 -12.34
N GLY A 146 -6.11 -18.60 -12.14
CA GLY A 146 -6.47 -19.54 -13.20
C GLY A 146 -6.78 -20.95 -12.69
N THR A 147 -7.64 -21.69 -13.39
CA THR A 147 -8.09 -23.05 -13.01
C THR A 147 -7.11 -24.17 -13.38
N ASP A 148 -6.10 -23.82 -14.16
CA ASP A 148 -4.87 -24.56 -14.47
C ASP A 148 -3.79 -24.38 -13.39
N THR A 149 -3.68 -23.19 -12.80
CA THR A 149 -2.59 -22.83 -11.86
C THR A 149 -2.49 -23.74 -10.64
N GLU A 150 -1.26 -23.94 -10.13
CA GLU A 150 -0.93 -24.90 -9.08
C GLU A 150 -1.86 -24.81 -7.86
N LYS A 151 -2.45 -25.94 -7.48
CA LYS A 151 -3.31 -26.08 -6.30
C LYS A 151 -2.47 -26.17 -5.03
N VAL A 152 -2.52 -25.11 -4.22
CA VAL A 152 -1.89 -25.00 -2.88
C VAL A 152 -2.60 -25.91 -1.87
N GLY A 153 -3.91 -26.11 -2.02
CA GLY A 153 -4.68 -27.01 -1.15
C GLY A 153 -6.19 -26.91 -1.36
N THR A 154 -6.94 -27.29 -0.34
CA THR A 154 -8.39 -27.09 -0.26
C THR A 154 -8.77 -26.46 1.07
N VAL A 155 -9.86 -25.69 1.05
CA VAL A 155 -10.44 -25.03 2.22
C VAL A 155 -11.95 -25.31 2.25
N ASP A 156 -12.52 -25.42 3.44
CA ASP A 156 -13.92 -25.79 3.64
C ASP A 156 -14.77 -24.56 4.00
N LYS A 157 -16.11 -24.68 3.91
CA LYS A 157 -17.04 -23.57 4.20
C LYS A 157 -16.77 -22.94 5.57
N GLY A 158 -16.83 -21.61 5.63
CA GLY A 158 -16.55 -20.81 6.82
C GLY A 158 -15.07 -20.50 7.05
N SER A 159 -14.15 -21.07 6.26
CA SER A 159 -12.72 -20.72 6.32
C SER A 159 -12.51 -19.21 6.09
N ARG A 160 -11.81 -18.54 7.02
CA ARG A 160 -11.59 -17.09 7.01
C ARG A 160 -10.15 -16.76 6.62
N PHE A 161 -9.98 -15.77 5.75
CA PHE A 161 -8.69 -15.25 5.32
C PHE A 161 -8.67 -13.73 5.37
N ASN A 162 -7.49 -13.13 5.48
CA ASN A 162 -7.31 -11.71 5.21
C ASN A 162 -7.37 -11.51 3.68
N LEU A 163 -8.13 -10.53 3.21
CA LEU A 163 -8.32 -10.23 1.79
C LEU A 163 -7.29 -9.17 1.34
N ILE A 164 -6.56 -9.44 0.26
CA ILE A 164 -5.58 -8.50 -0.34
C ILE A 164 -6.17 -7.96 -1.65
N ALA A 165 -6.98 -6.89 -1.55
CA ALA A 165 -7.76 -6.42 -2.69
C ALA A 165 -6.89 -5.89 -3.83
N SER A 166 -5.76 -5.24 -3.54
CA SER A 166 -4.77 -4.77 -4.53
C SER A 166 -4.03 -5.88 -5.31
N LYS A 167 -4.35 -7.16 -5.03
CA LYS A 167 -3.92 -8.32 -5.81
C LYS A 167 -5.09 -9.19 -6.27
N SER A 168 -6.33 -8.75 -6.01
CA SER A 168 -7.54 -9.47 -6.41
C SER A 168 -8.05 -8.96 -7.76
N THR A 169 -8.92 -9.74 -8.40
CA THR A 169 -9.76 -9.32 -9.53
C THR A 169 -11.22 -9.65 -9.22
N GLU A 170 -12.16 -9.23 -10.07
CA GLU A 170 -13.57 -9.64 -9.99
C GLU A 170 -13.74 -11.17 -9.89
N GLU A 171 -12.92 -11.94 -10.62
CA GLU A 171 -12.96 -13.41 -10.67
C GLU A 171 -12.11 -14.11 -9.59
N TRP A 172 -11.02 -13.51 -9.12
CA TRP A 172 -10.05 -14.18 -8.24
C TRP A 172 -9.66 -13.31 -7.05
N ILE A 173 -10.05 -13.73 -5.85
CA ILE A 173 -9.71 -13.04 -4.62
C ILE A 173 -8.34 -13.52 -4.12
N CYS A 174 -7.40 -12.59 -4.02
CA CYS A 174 -6.12 -12.84 -3.36
C CYS A 174 -6.32 -12.82 -1.85
N VAL A 175 -5.90 -13.88 -1.19
CA VAL A 175 -6.13 -14.16 0.23
C VAL A 175 -4.84 -14.55 0.93
N ARG A 176 -4.77 -14.26 2.24
CA ARG A 176 -3.69 -14.70 3.11
C ARG A 176 -4.20 -15.26 4.42
N GLY A 177 -3.70 -16.44 4.79
CA GLY A 177 -4.12 -17.22 5.96
C GLY A 177 -3.62 -18.65 5.89
N LYS A 178 -4.16 -19.55 6.73
CA LYS A 178 -3.69 -20.94 6.81
C LYS A 178 -4.41 -21.85 5.81
N VAL A 179 -3.63 -22.61 5.04
CA VAL A 179 -4.08 -23.73 4.20
C VAL A 179 -3.19 -24.93 4.51
N ASN A 180 -3.79 -26.09 4.80
CA ASN A 180 -3.07 -27.30 5.23
C ASN A 180 -2.06 -27.02 6.38
N GLY A 181 -2.48 -26.19 7.35
CA GLY A 181 -1.67 -25.76 8.50
C GLY A 181 -0.61 -24.67 8.23
N LYS A 182 -0.22 -24.44 6.98
CA LYS A 182 0.81 -23.46 6.59
C LYS A 182 0.18 -22.12 6.22
N THR A 183 0.79 -21.01 6.63
CA THR A 183 0.39 -19.67 6.16
C THR A 183 0.81 -19.51 4.70
N VAL A 184 -0.11 -19.08 3.83
CA VAL A 184 0.12 -18.87 2.40
C VAL A 184 -0.53 -17.56 1.94
N THR A 185 0.05 -16.95 0.91
CA THR A 185 -0.63 -15.95 0.05
C THR A 185 -1.03 -16.68 -1.23
N ALA A 186 -2.31 -16.67 -1.57
CA ALA A 186 -2.87 -17.51 -2.62
C ALA A 186 -4.20 -16.95 -3.13
N TYR A 187 -4.85 -17.63 -4.08
CA TYR A 187 -6.06 -17.16 -4.74
C TYR A 187 -7.23 -18.15 -4.57
N ILE A 188 -8.43 -17.60 -4.40
CA ILE A 188 -9.71 -18.32 -4.36
C ILE A 188 -10.66 -17.68 -5.36
N TYR A 189 -11.37 -18.50 -6.14
CA TYR A 189 -12.31 -18.02 -7.16
C TYR A 189 -13.52 -17.32 -6.51
N ALA A 190 -13.82 -16.10 -6.94
CA ALA A 190 -14.55 -15.09 -6.17
C ALA A 190 -16.00 -15.45 -5.86
N LYS A 191 -16.70 -16.16 -6.76
CA LYS A 191 -18.08 -16.63 -6.50
C LYS A 191 -18.21 -17.58 -5.30
N TYR A 192 -17.10 -18.08 -4.76
CA TYR A 192 -17.05 -18.91 -3.56
C TYR A 192 -16.61 -18.15 -2.30
N VAL A 193 -16.52 -16.82 -2.35
CA VAL A 193 -15.97 -15.95 -1.31
C VAL A 193 -16.91 -14.79 -0.99
N ASP A 194 -17.37 -14.72 0.26
CA ASP A 194 -18.04 -13.53 0.79
C ASP A 194 -16.96 -12.53 1.24
N LYS A 195 -17.02 -11.30 0.71
CA LYS A 195 -16.16 -10.18 1.10
C LYS A 195 -16.78 -9.50 2.34
N VAL A 196 -16.06 -9.41 3.47
CA VAL A 196 -16.61 -8.87 4.74
C VAL A 196 -15.65 -7.87 5.38
N ILE A 197 -16.19 -6.79 5.93
CA ILE A 197 -15.47 -5.80 6.73
C ILE A 197 -15.73 -6.06 8.22
N GLU A 198 -14.66 -6.27 8.99
CA GLU A 198 -14.71 -6.46 10.46
C GLU A 198 -14.32 -5.17 11.22
N LEU A 199 -14.83 -4.01 10.81
CA LEU A 199 -14.67 -2.73 11.53
C LEU A 199 -15.94 -2.37 12.29
N ALA A 200 -15.84 -1.40 13.21
CA ALA A 200 -17.00 -0.84 13.88
C ALA A 200 -17.86 0.01 12.93
N VAL A 201 -19.14 0.15 13.22
CA VAL A 201 -20.06 1.09 12.56
C VAL A 201 -20.23 2.35 13.42
N ALA A 202 -20.90 3.37 12.89
CA ALA A 202 -21.21 4.59 13.63
C ALA A 202 -22.16 4.30 14.81
N GLU A 203 -21.88 4.95 15.93
CA GLU A 203 -22.77 4.95 17.09
C GLU A 203 -23.86 6.01 16.88
N ALA A 204 -25.13 5.63 16.94
CA ALA A 204 -26.23 6.58 16.89
C ALA A 204 -26.17 7.53 18.10
N VAL A 205 -26.37 8.83 17.87
CA VAL A 205 -26.62 9.77 18.97
C VAL A 205 -28.08 9.62 19.36
N GLY A 206 -28.35 9.13 20.56
CA GLY A 206 -29.71 9.01 21.09
C GLY A 206 -30.36 10.38 21.24
N THR A 207 -31.18 10.76 20.26
CA THR A 207 -31.90 12.04 20.24
C THR A 207 -33.15 11.98 21.10
N GLY A 208 -33.19 12.82 22.14
CA GLY A 208 -34.47 13.20 22.73
C GLY A 208 -35.24 14.05 21.72
N ASN A 209 -36.35 13.50 21.20
CA ASN A 209 -37.35 14.12 20.33
C ASN A 209 -36.88 15.13 19.26
N THR A 210 -36.81 14.67 18.02
CA THR A 210 -37.66 15.22 16.95
C THR A 210 -37.96 14.14 15.90
N GLU A 211 -39.16 14.20 15.31
CA GLU A 211 -39.67 13.21 14.37
C GLU A 211 -39.38 13.56 12.91
N ASN A 212 -39.52 12.55 12.04
CA ASN A 212 -39.52 12.61 10.57
C ASN A 212 -38.16 12.88 9.87
N ALA A 213 -37.86 12.29 8.71
CA ALA A 213 -38.66 11.36 7.89
C ALA A 213 -37.81 10.22 7.30
N ALA A 214 -38.37 9.02 7.28
CA ALA A 214 -37.96 7.99 6.33
C ALA A 214 -38.79 8.16 5.05
N VAL A 215 -38.15 8.50 3.92
CA VAL A 215 -38.79 8.53 2.59
C VAL A 215 -37.90 7.81 1.57
N THR A 216 -38.54 7.01 0.74
CA THR A 216 -37.96 6.19 -0.32
C THR A 216 -37.72 6.97 -1.62
N GLY A 217 -36.68 6.58 -2.37
CA GLY A 217 -36.76 6.51 -3.83
C GLY A 217 -36.36 7.75 -4.65
N GLU A 218 -35.23 7.60 -5.34
CA GLU A 218 -34.89 8.20 -6.65
C GLU A 218 -34.62 9.74 -6.78
N LYS A 219 -33.60 10.05 -7.60
CA LYS A 219 -33.25 11.34 -8.23
C LYS A 219 -33.07 12.60 -7.35
N VAL A 220 -31.82 13.06 -7.33
CA VAL A 220 -31.47 14.49 -7.21
C VAL A 220 -30.51 14.83 -8.35
N THR A 221 -30.74 15.95 -9.03
CA THR A 221 -29.91 16.50 -10.12
C THR A 221 -28.86 17.50 -9.61
N ASP A 222 -28.06 18.05 -10.52
CA ASP A 222 -26.86 18.86 -10.27
C ASP A 222 -27.08 20.21 -9.55
N ALA A 223 -25.95 20.92 -9.34
CA ALA A 223 -25.77 22.31 -8.85
C ALA A 223 -25.81 22.53 -7.33
N GLN A 224 -24.92 23.34 -6.70
CA GLN A 224 -23.68 23.97 -7.19
C GLN A 224 -22.70 24.28 -6.02
N GLU A 225 -21.42 24.45 -6.36
CA GLU A 225 -20.34 24.95 -5.50
C GLU A 225 -20.57 26.38 -4.92
N SER A 226 -20.02 26.63 -3.73
CA SER A 226 -19.57 27.97 -3.30
C SER A 226 -18.27 27.92 -2.47
N THR A 227 -17.56 29.04 -2.45
CA THR A 227 -16.23 29.30 -1.85
C THR A 227 -16.36 29.82 -0.38
N GLU A 228 -15.36 29.95 0.48
CA GLU A 228 -14.02 30.56 0.30
C GLU A 228 -13.13 30.45 1.59
N THR A 229 -11.88 30.91 1.44
CA THR A 229 -10.88 31.44 2.41
C THR A 229 -10.46 30.74 3.72
N THR A 230 -9.12 30.74 3.89
CA THR A 230 -8.30 30.28 5.02
C THR A 230 -8.08 31.38 6.07
N LYS A 231 -7.84 30.99 7.33
CA LYS A 231 -6.92 31.70 8.24
C LYS A 231 -6.08 30.72 9.08
N THR A 232 -4.99 31.23 9.64
CA THR A 232 -3.84 30.49 10.21
C THR A 232 -3.52 31.01 11.62
N GLU A 233 -3.04 30.13 12.50
CA GLU A 233 -2.19 30.34 13.69
C GLU A 233 -1.71 28.91 14.08
N GLU A 234 -0.42 28.57 14.24
CA GLU A 234 0.64 29.00 15.18
C GLU A 234 0.50 28.40 16.62
N GLU A 235 1.57 28.00 17.33
CA GLU A 235 3.00 27.85 16.95
C GLU A 235 3.43 26.33 16.98
N THR A 236 4.33 25.72 17.78
CA THR A 236 5.28 26.16 18.83
C THR A 236 6.57 25.31 18.80
N LYS A 237 7.76 25.92 18.94
CA LYS A 237 9.09 25.26 19.02
C LYS A 237 9.84 25.60 20.32
N THR A 238 10.76 24.75 20.78
CA THR A 238 11.89 25.15 21.66
C THR A 238 13.06 24.18 21.49
N GLU A 239 14.29 24.65 21.73
CA GLU A 239 15.55 23.97 21.39
C GLU A 239 16.50 23.90 22.62
N GLU A 240 17.81 23.86 22.36
CA GLU A 240 18.95 23.83 23.28
C GLU A 240 19.26 22.47 23.94
N GLU A 241 20.52 22.07 24.15
CA GLU A 241 21.83 22.29 23.52
C GLU A 241 22.81 21.61 24.51
N ASN A 242 23.82 20.89 24.02
CA ASN A 242 25.18 21.14 24.51
C ASN A 242 26.23 20.59 23.54
N LYS A 243 27.45 21.12 23.66
CA LYS A 243 28.58 20.95 22.75
C LYS A 243 29.84 20.64 23.57
N THR A 244 30.78 19.88 23.00
CA THR A 244 32.26 20.03 23.09
C THR A 244 32.98 18.69 22.89
N GLU A 245 33.78 18.62 21.83
CA GLU A 245 35.19 18.15 21.68
C GLU A 245 35.82 17.15 22.72
N THR A 246 36.87 16.37 22.42
CA THR A 246 37.92 16.46 21.38
C THR A 246 38.60 15.07 21.11
N LYS A 247 39.36 14.95 19.99
CA LYS A 247 40.55 14.06 19.75
C LYS A 247 40.42 12.51 19.98
N ALA A 248 40.63 11.57 19.04
CA ALA A 248 41.43 11.40 17.81
C ALA A 248 42.80 10.69 17.96
N GLU A 249 42.87 9.43 17.49
CA GLU A 249 44.01 8.62 16.95
C GLU A 249 43.40 7.29 16.42
N THR A 250 43.65 6.67 15.25
CA THR A 250 44.66 6.68 14.18
C THR A 250 45.68 5.52 14.23
N LYS A 251 45.43 4.41 13.49
CA LYS A 251 46.39 3.76 12.55
C LYS A 251 45.87 2.49 11.86
N GLU A 252 46.28 2.34 10.58
CA GLU A 252 46.75 1.15 9.81
C GLU A 252 46.01 -0.22 9.93
N GLU A 253 45.51 -0.80 8.82
CA GLU A 253 46.22 -1.60 7.77
C GLU A 253 46.50 -3.06 8.21
N THR A 254 46.53 -4.10 7.34
CA THR A 254 47.19 -4.20 6.02
C THR A 254 46.45 -5.14 5.03
N LYS A 255 46.74 -5.00 3.72
CA LYS A 255 46.34 -5.94 2.64
C LYS A 255 47.10 -7.28 2.70
N THR A 256 46.54 -8.31 2.03
CA THR A 256 47.32 -9.16 1.10
C THR A 256 46.46 -9.61 -0.09
N GLU A 257 47.10 -9.86 -1.24
CA GLU A 257 46.54 -10.41 -2.49
C GLU A 257 46.75 -11.97 -2.50
N THR A 258 46.52 -12.82 -3.52
CA THR A 258 46.64 -12.67 -4.99
C THR A 258 46.02 -13.87 -5.77
N LYS A 259 45.48 -13.63 -6.99
CA LYS A 259 45.37 -14.51 -8.20
C LYS A 259 44.69 -15.92 -8.13
N GLU A 260 43.63 -16.19 -8.92
CA GLU A 260 43.56 -16.82 -10.28
C GLU A 260 43.60 -18.38 -10.26
N GLU A 261 42.99 -19.14 -11.19
CA GLU A 261 42.49 -18.87 -12.55
C GLU A 261 41.28 -19.78 -12.94
N THR A 262 40.57 -19.43 -14.04
CA THR A 262 39.60 -20.16 -14.94
C THR A 262 39.03 -21.59 -14.66
N LYS A 263 37.88 -22.05 -15.22
CA LYS A 263 37.15 -21.64 -16.46
C LYS A 263 35.62 -21.95 -16.42
N THR A 264 34.83 -21.02 -16.99
CA THR A 264 33.59 -21.16 -17.79
C THR A 264 32.54 -22.26 -17.51
N GLU A 265 31.31 -21.82 -17.19
CA GLU A 265 30.07 -22.34 -17.79
C GLU A 265 29.01 -21.21 -17.90
N THR A 266 27.90 -21.44 -18.62
CA THR A 266 27.07 -20.37 -19.22
C THR A 266 26.32 -19.49 -18.21
N LYS A 267 26.48 -18.16 -18.35
CA LYS A 267 25.83 -17.16 -17.49
C LYS A 267 24.63 -16.51 -18.20
N ALA A 268 23.48 -16.48 -17.55
CA ALA A 268 22.44 -15.52 -17.88
C ALA A 268 22.85 -14.14 -17.33
N GLU A 269 22.73 -13.08 -18.12
CA GLU A 269 23.06 -11.74 -17.66
C GLU A 269 21.83 -11.08 -17.02
N GLY A 270 21.91 -10.88 -15.70
CA GLY A 270 20.98 -10.04 -14.97
C GLY A 270 21.08 -8.60 -15.47
N LYS A 271 19.96 -8.04 -15.96
CA LYS A 271 19.92 -6.65 -16.41
C LYS A 271 19.98 -5.71 -15.21
N LYS A 272 20.92 -4.76 -15.28
CA LYS A 272 20.92 -3.57 -14.42
C LYS A 272 19.67 -2.74 -14.72
N ASP A 273 19.07 -2.17 -13.69
CA ASP A 273 18.11 -1.08 -13.86
C ASP A 273 18.94 0.17 -14.18
N ASP A 274 19.02 0.53 -15.46
CA ASP A 274 19.87 1.65 -15.92
C ASP A 274 19.23 3.02 -15.65
N GLY A 275 17.94 3.05 -15.33
CA GLY A 275 17.30 4.19 -14.68
C GLY A 275 17.43 4.12 -13.16
N VAL A 276 17.47 5.28 -12.51
CA VAL A 276 17.11 5.35 -11.09
C VAL A 276 15.65 4.89 -10.97
N PRO A 277 15.31 3.91 -10.13
CA PRO A 277 13.94 3.43 -9.99
C PRO A 277 13.03 4.59 -9.59
N GLU A 278 11.90 4.73 -10.29
CA GLU A 278 11.04 5.89 -10.18
C GLU A 278 10.62 6.14 -8.71
N ARG A 279 10.79 7.38 -8.26
CA ARG A 279 10.50 7.77 -6.87
C ARG A 279 8.99 7.74 -6.64
N THR A 280 8.51 6.62 -6.14
CA THR A 280 7.09 6.29 -6.01
C THR A 280 6.54 6.74 -4.66
N THR A 281 5.30 7.22 -4.66
CA THR A 281 4.52 7.42 -3.43
C THR A 281 3.67 6.18 -3.19
N ARG A 282 3.99 5.40 -2.14
CA ARG A 282 3.10 4.33 -1.62
C ARG A 282 2.12 4.93 -0.60
N ALA A 283 1.04 4.22 -0.30
CA ALA A 283 0.22 4.51 0.88
C ALA A 283 1.07 4.45 2.17
N ALA A 284 0.88 5.43 3.06
CA ALA A 284 1.65 5.55 4.29
C ALA A 284 1.32 4.44 5.31
N VAL A 285 2.36 3.86 5.91
CA VAL A 285 2.23 2.86 6.98
C VAL A 285 2.30 3.57 8.33
N THR A 286 1.22 3.51 9.11
CA THR A 286 1.23 3.99 10.49
C THR A 286 2.08 3.06 11.36
N LEU A 287 3.26 3.51 11.76
CA LEU A 287 4.11 2.87 12.78
C LEU A 287 3.99 3.61 14.11
N SER A 288 4.24 2.93 15.23
CA SER A 288 4.41 3.58 16.53
C SER A 288 5.77 4.29 16.62
N ASP A 289 5.97 5.21 17.58
CA ASP A 289 7.29 5.81 17.79
C ASP A 289 8.34 4.78 18.19
N GLU A 290 7.96 3.72 18.90
CA GLU A 290 8.85 2.58 19.19
C GLU A 290 9.26 1.86 17.89
N ASP A 291 8.31 1.59 16.99
CA ASP A 291 8.56 0.96 15.71
C ASP A 291 9.40 1.85 14.77
N ILE A 292 9.21 3.17 14.80
CA ILE A 292 10.08 4.13 14.11
C ILE A 292 11.51 4.07 14.68
N ILE A 293 11.68 3.94 16.00
CA ILE A 293 13.00 3.75 16.62
C ILE A 293 13.62 2.40 16.22
N LYS A 294 12.85 1.30 16.19
CA LYS A 294 13.32 -0.01 15.69
C LYS A 294 13.80 0.10 14.24
N LEU A 295 12.99 0.70 13.36
CA LEU A 295 13.31 0.91 11.95
C LEU A 295 14.55 1.78 11.78
N ALA A 296 14.63 2.93 12.46
CA ALA A 296 15.79 3.82 12.42
C ALA A 296 17.07 3.13 12.95
N THR A 297 16.95 2.23 13.92
CA THR A 297 18.10 1.44 14.43
C THR A 297 18.61 0.43 13.40
N ILE A 298 17.71 -0.14 12.59
CA ILE A 298 18.09 -1.00 11.46
C ILE A 298 18.72 -0.19 10.32
N VAL A 299 18.17 0.97 9.99
CA VAL A 299 18.78 1.92 9.04
C VAL A 299 20.20 2.31 9.49
N TYR A 300 20.38 2.59 10.79
CA TYR A 300 21.71 2.82 11.37
C TYR A 300 22.65 1.61 11.19
N MET A 301 22.21 0.42 11.62
CA MET A 301 23.03 -0.81 11.58
C MET A 301 23.49 -1.18 10.17
N GLU A 302 22.62 -1.03 9.18
CA GLU A 302 22.85 -1.51 7.81
C GLU A 302 23.38 -0.40 6.87
N SER A 303 23.19 0.89 7.20
CA SER A 303 23.45 1.99 6.23
C SER A 303 23.89 3.34 6.81
N ASN A 304 24.32 3.45 8.08
CA ASN A 304 24.73 4.75 8.65
C ASN A 304 25.87 5.47 7.91
N SER A 305 26.73 4.75 7.17
CA SER A 305 27.81 5.33 6.37
C SER A 305 27.41 5.64 4.92
N GLU A 306 26.17 5.35 4.53
CA GLU A 306 25.62 5.65 3.20
C GLU A 306 24.96 7.03 3.16
N SER A 307 24.70 7.54 1.95
CA SER A 307 23.95 8.79 1.77
C SER A 307 22.52 8.70 2.33
N TYR A 308 21.84 9.85 2.44
CA TYR A 308 20.45 9.89 2.88
C TYR A 308 19.54 9.00 2.01
N GLU A 309 19.80 8.95 0.71
CA GLU A 309 19.07 8.11 -0.25
C GLU A 309 19.34 6.62 0.00
N GLY A 310 20.57 6.24 0.34
CA GLY A 310 20.91 4.85 0.72
C GLY A 310 20.23 4.42 2.02
N GLN A 311 20.14 5.32 3.00
CA GLN A 311 19.42 5.11 4.25
C GLN A 311 17.90 4.99 4.03
N LEU A 312 17.34 5.88 3.20
CA LEU A 312 15.93 5.83 2.77
C LEU A 312 15.62 4.56 1.98
N ALA A 313 16.56 4.07 1.17
CA ALA A 313 16.43 2.83 0.41
C ALA A 313 16.35 1.60 1.32
N VAL A 314 17.26 1.48 2.30
CA VAL A 314 17.21 0.39 3.30
C VAL A 314 15.91 0.46 4.13
N ALA A 315 15.48 1.66 4.55
CA ALA A 315 14.19 1.84 5.21
C ALA A 315 13.02 1.35 4.33
N ASN A 316 13.04 1.69 3.04
CA ASN A 316 12.05 1.26 2.07
C ASN A 316 12.06 -0.25 1.80
N VAL A 317 13.18 -0.97 1.94
CA VAL A 317 13.19 -2.44 1.90
C VAL A 317 12.38 -3.01 3.07
N VAL A 318 12.52 -2.46 4.28
CA VAL A 318 11.73 -2.91 5.45
C VAL A 318 10.23 -2.64 5.23
N ILE A 319 9.87 -1.46 4.73
CA ILE A 319 8.46 -1.12 4.43
C ILE A 319 7.93 -1.95 3.25
N ASN A 320 8.72 -2.23 2.22
CA ASN A 320 8.37 -3.16 1.13
C ASN A 320 8.03 -4.55 1.70
N ARG A 321 8.88 -5.09 2.58
CA ARG A 321 8.65 -6.38 3.25
C ARG A 321 7.39 -6.38 4.10
N LEU A 322 7.16 -5.33 4.89
CA LEU A 322 5.97 -5.17 5.73
C LEU A 322 4.68 -5.13 4.90
N VAL A 323 4.65 -4.29 3.85
CA VAL A 323 3.51 -4.18 2.92
C VAL A 323 3.30 -5.45 2.10
N SER A 324 4.37 -6.21 1.78
CA SER A 324 4.24 -7.50 1.08
C SER A 324 3.54 -8.58 1.91
N GLY A 325 3.62 -8.49 3.25
CA GLY A 325 3.18 -9.50 4.20
C GLY A 325 3.99 -10.81 4.20
N ILE A 326 5.01 -10.98 3.36
CA ILE A 326 5.68 -12.29 3.19
C ILE A 326 6.41 -12.73 4.47
N TRP A 327 6.96 -11.77 5.24
CA TRP A 327 7.67 -12.03 6.49
C TRP A 327 6.77 -12.04 7.74
N GLY A 328 5.54 -11.53 7.63
CA GLY A 328 4.58 -11.40 8.74
C GLY A 328 3.70 -10.16 8.56
N ASP A 329 3.20 -9.60 9.66
CA ASP A 329 2.19 -8.53 9.63
C ASP A 329 2.57 -7.28 10.45
N THR A 330 3.61 -7.37 11.26
CA THR A 330 4.12 -6.31 12.13
C THR A 330 5.55 -5.96 11.73
N LEU A 331 6.04 -4.80 12.15
CA LEU A 331 7.45 -4.45 11.94
C LEU A 331 8.37 -5.49 12.63
N ASP A 332 8.01 -5.94 13.84
CA ASP A 332 8.74 -6.97 14.57
C ASP A 332 8.83 -8.30 13.80
N ASP A 333 7.77 -8.73 13.11
CA ASP A 333 7.84 -9.94 12.26
C ASP A 333 8.89 -9.78 11.15
N VAL A 334 8.94 -8.60 10.50
CA VAL A 334 9.89 -8.30 9.42
C VAL A 334 11.33 -8.19 9.93
N LEU A 335 11.53 -7.53 11.07
CA LEU A 335 12.86 -7.27 11.64
C LEU A 335 13.43 -8.50 12.35
N TYR A 336 12.59 -9.40 12.84
CA TYR A 336 13.00 -10.59 13.59
C TYR A 336 12.82 -11.91 12.84
N ALA A 337 12.44 -11.87 11.56
CA ALA A 337 12.37 -13.03 10.69
C ALA A 337 13.76 -13.73 10.55
N PRO A 338 13.79 -15.06 10.38
CA PRO A 338 15.04 -15.80 10.22
C PRO A 338 15.94 -15.24 9.11
N ASN A 339 17.23 -15.11 9.43
CA ASN A 339 18.29 -14.63 8.54
C ASN A 339 18.08 -13.21 7.97
N GLN A 340 17.21 -12.39 8.57
CA GLN A 340 17.12 -10.95 8.31
C GLN A 340 17.87 -10.17 9.39
N PHE A 341 18.42 -9.00 9.03
CA PHE A 341 18.98 -7.98 9.94
C PHE A 341 19.77 -8.57 11.12
N ALA A 342 21.00 -9.02 10.84
CA ALA A 342 21.72 -9.98 11.68
C ALA A 342 21.77 -9.58 13.17
N GLY A 343 21.11 -10.38 14.01
CA GLY A 343 21.05 -10.16 15.45
C GLY A 343 20.10 -9.05 15.92
N ALA A 344 19.16 -8.57 15.11
CA ALA A 344 18.23 -7.47 15.41
C ALA A 344 17.64 -7.50 16.83
N LYS A 345 17.18 -8.66 17.33
CA LYS A 345 16.65 -8.81 18.71
C LYS A 345 17.63 -8.34 19.80
N THR A 346 18.92 -8.58 19.61
CA THR A 346 20.01 -8.19 20.53
C THR A 346 20.54 -6.81 20.19
N ASN A 347 20.58 -6.46 18.90
CA ASN A 347 21.25 -5.28 18.40
C ASN A 347 20.36 -4.02 18.47
N ILE A 348 19.04 -4.10 18.26
CA ILE A 348 18.16 -2.93 18.35
C ILE A 348 18.20 -2.31 19.77
N PRO A 349 18.03 -3.07 20.88
CA PRO A 349 18.16 -2.51 22.23
C PRO A 349 19.54 -1.90 22.54
N LYS A 350 20.60 -2.40 21.89
CA LYS A 350 22.00 -1.99 22.06
C LYS A 350 22.37 -0.74 21.25
N TYR A 351 21.78 -0.56 20.07
CA TYR A 351 22.14 0.51 19.13
C TYR A 351 21.09 1.61 18.98
N LYS A 352 19.89 1.49 19.56
CA LYS A 352 18.86 2.54 19.53
C LYS A 352 19.33 3.90 20.06
N ASN A 353 20.30 3.93 20.98
CA ASN A 353 20.90 5.15 21.52
C ASN A 353 22.02 5.75 20.60
N LYS A 354 22.25 5.17 19.41
CA LYS A 354 23.24 5.65 18.42
C LYS A 354 22.63 6.15 17.12
N ILE A 355 21.32 6.04 16.95
CA ILE A 355 20.62 6.57 15.77
C ILE A 355 20.74 8.09 15.74
N ASN A 356 20.86 8.66 14.54
CA ASN A 356 20.88 10.10 14.31
C ASN A 356 19.63 10.55 13.54
N GLU A 357 19.51 11.87 13.37
CA GLU A 357 18.39 12.49 12.67
C GLU A 357 18.20 11.94 11.25
N SER A 358 19.28 11.69 10.49
CA SER A 358 19.19 11.10 9.15
C SER A 358 18.53 9.71 9.17
N ASN A 359 18.89 8.85 10.12
CA ASN A 359 18.29 7.52 10.24
C ASN A 359 16.80 7.61 10.62
N ILE A 360 16.44 8.52 11.54
CA ILE A 360 15.04 8.76 11.97
C ILE A 360 14.21 9.35 10.81
N LYS A 361 14.77 10.31 10.08
CA LYS A 361 14.16 10.95 8.90
C LYS A 361 13.94 9.95 7.78
N ALA A 362 14.91 9.07 7.50
CA ALA A 362 14.77 7.98 6.53
C ALA A 362 13.66 6.97 6.94
N ALA A 363 13.62 6.57 8.21
CA ALA A 363 12.56 5.72 8.74
C ALA A 363 11.16 6.36 8.63
N LYS A 364 11.03 7.64 9.00
CA LYS A 364 9.78 8.40 8.91
C LYS A 364 9.34 8.65 7.46
N GLU A 365 10.24 8.98 6.54
CA GLU A 365 9.90 9.17 5.12
C GLU A 365 9.49 7.87 4.43
N ALA A 366 10.19 6.75 4.66
CA ALA A 366 9.77 5.45 4.13
C ALA A 366 8.40 5.01 4.68
N ALA A 367 8.13 5.25 5.98
CA ALA A 367 6.83 4.99 6.59
C ALA A 367 5.73 5.93 6.05
N ALA A 368 6.03 7.21 5.82
CA ALA A 368 5.14 8.18 5.15
C ALA A 368 4.93 7.88 3.64
N GLY A 369 5.68 6.92 3.09
CA GLY A 369 5.46 6.36 1.77
C GLY A 369 6.35 6.91 0.64
N ASN A 370 7.40 7.66 0.99
CA ASN A 370 8.40 8.17 0.05
C ASN A 370 9.38 7.06 -0.32
N ASN A 371 9.17 6.42 -1.48
CA ASN A 371 9.88 5.22 -1.90
C ASN A 371 10.85 5.48 -3.07
N ASN A 372 12.15 5.29 -2.83
CA ASN A 372 13.21 5.52 -3.80
C ASN A 372 13.82 4.22 -4.39
N ILE A 373 13.14 3.07 -4.24
CA ILE A 373 13.60 1.77 -4.76
C ILE A 373 12.51 0.93 -5.43
N GLY A 374 11.30 1.46 -5.64
CA GLY A 374 10.19 0.65 -6.18
C GLY A 374 9.90 -0.59 -5.32
N ASP A 375 9.82 -1.76 -5.93
CA ASP A 375 9.38 -3.01 -5.29
C ASP A 375 10.51 -3.91 -4.75
N TYR A 376 11.79 -3.51 -4.81
CA TYR A 376 12.90 -4.34 -4.33
C TYR A 376 12.75 -4.79 -2.86
N MET A 377 12.90 -6.09 -2.63
CA MET A 377 12.65 -6.74 -1.33
C MET A 377 13.93 -7.14 -0.61
N TYR A 378 15.08 -7.03 -1.27
CA TYR A 378 16.38 -7.44 -0.76
C TYR A 378 17.42 -6.37 -1.04
N PHE A 379 18.49 -6.37 -0.24
CA PHE A 379 19.72 -5.67 -0.57
C PHE A 379 20.93 -6.50 -0.11
N ARG A 380 22.08 -6.26 -0.73
CA ARG A 380 23.40 -6.75 -0.33
C ARG A 380 24.45 -5.69 -0.58
N THR A 381 25.60 -5.78 0.10
CA THR A 381 26.76 -4.97 -0.28
C THR A 381 27.24 -5.35 -1.69
N VAL A 382 27.70 -4.38 -2.48
CA VAL A 382 28.21 -4.60 -3.85
C VAL A 382 29.29 -5.68 -3.89
N ARG A 383 30.19 -5.72 -2.89
CA ARG A 383 31.22 -6.75 -2.75
C ARG A 383 30.67 -8.17 -2.50
N GLY A 384 29.48 -8.29 -1.91
CA GLY A 384 28.80 -9.56 -1.62
C GLY A 384 27.70 -9.95 -2.60
N ALA A 385 27.56 -9.21 -3.71
CA ALA A 385 26.47 -9.35 -4.67
C ALA A 385 26.89 -10.12 -5.92
N ASN A 386 26.16 -11.19 -6.28
CA ASN A 386 26.31 -11.85 -7.57
C ASN A 386 25.27 -11.28 -8.55
N LEU A 387 25.60 -10.15 -9.18
CA LEU A 387 24.67 -9.36 -10.03
C LEU A 387 23.95 -10.21 -11.09
N ALA A 388 24.64 -11.17 -11.69
CA ALA A 388 24.10 -12.06 -12.71
C ALA A 388 23.10 -13.12 -12.19
N SER A 389 22.98 -13.28 -10.87
CA SER A 389 21.92 -14.10 -10.26
C SER A 389 20.60 -13.35 -10.03
N TYR A 390 20.56 -12.03 -10.30
CA TYR A 390 19.38 -11.20 -10.09
C TYR A 390 18.67 -10.93 -11.43
N LYS A 391 17.36 -11.18 -11.50
CA LYS A 391 16.55 -10.90 -12.70
C LYS A 391 16.55 -9.40 -13.05
N LYS A 392 16.57 -8.55 -12.02
CA LYS A 392 16.62 -7.09 -12.06
C LYS A 392 17.37 -6.63 -10.82
N TYR A 393 18.18 -5.57 -10.90
CA TYR A 393 18.81 -4.97 -9.72
C TYR A 393 19.10 -3.48 -9.91
N TYR A 394 19.12 -2.73 -8.81
CA TYR A 394 19.52 -1.32 -8.75
C TYR A 394 20.73 -1.17 -7.81
N ILE A 395 21.63 -0.23 -8.09
CA ILE A 395 22.81 0.05 -7.24
C ILE A 395 22.75 1.48 -6.73
N LEU A 396 22.86 1.65 -5.41
CA LEU A 396 22.89 2.93 -4.72
C LEU A 396 23.90 2.86 -3.57
N GLY A 397 24.92 3.72 -3.63
CA GLY A 397 26.05 3.66 -2.70
C GLY A 397 26.76 2.30 -2.76
N ASN A 398 27.05 1.73 -1.59
CA ASN A 398 27.64 0.40 -1.46
C ASN A 398 26.62 -0.74 -1.55
N HIS A 399 25.35 -0.47 -1.86
CA HIS A 399 24.28 -1.46 -1.86
C HIS A 399 23.71 -1.78 -3.25
N VAL A 400 23.41 -3.07 -3.46
CA VAL A 400 22.65 -3.61 -4.59
C VAL A 400 21.29 -4.06 -4.08
N PHE A 401 20.23 -3.44 -4.58
CA PHE A 401 18.83 -3.75 -4.29
C PHE A 401 18.27 -4.70 -5.35
N HIS A 402 17.59 -5.77 -4.91
CA HIS A 402 17.11 -6.88 -5.76
C HIS A 402 15.92 -7.65 -5.13
#